data_AF-A0A1V6LNG7-F1
#
_entry.id   AF-A0A1V6LNG7-F1
#
_cell.length_a   1.000
_cell.length_b   1.000
_cell.length_c   1.000
_cell.angle_alpha   90.00
_cell.angle_beta   90.00
_cell.angle_gamma   90.00
#
_symmetry.space_group_name_H-M   'P 1'
#
loop_
_entity.id
_entity.type
_entity.pdbx_description
1 polymer ?
#
loop_
_entity_poly.entity_id
_entity_poly.type
_entity_poly.pdbx_seq_one_letter_code
_entity_poly.pdbx_strand_id
1 'polypeptide(L)'
;MTQEELNKLKIELSVKAKNGLDFILSATVIWCAITIIWTLDFTSYSKSVFTFMLSGLMLPLAFGFSKLIRSQWKVANNPLQPLGLWLNLAQLFYFPFLILIITNIPDYFLFGYVVITGAHFFPYAWYYKESGFAVMGGIISFGSLFLTLYLAPEHQYWIGVYMVFCLLILALRLYTSYQKRKKY
;
A
#
# COMPACT_ATOMS: atom_id res chain seq x y z
N MET A 1 29.71 -5.34 5.57
CA MET A 1 28.82 -4.24 5.97
C MET A 1 28.36 -4.49 7.39
N THR A 2 28.60 -3.54 8.29
CA THR A 2 28.14 -3.61 9.69
C THR A 2 26.65 -3.28 9.79
N GLN A 3 26.03 -3.60 10.92
CA GLN A 3 24.62 -3.26 11.18
C GLN A 3 24.38 -1.74 11.17
N GLU A 4 25.37 -0.96 11.60
CA GLU A 4 25.29 0.49 11.60
C GLU A 4 25.32 1.07 10.18
N GLU A 5 26.23 0.58 9.34
CA GLU A 5 26.33 0.95 7.92
C GLU A 5 25.02 0.63 7.17
N LEU A 6 24.47 -0.57 7.38
CA LEU A 6 23.19 -0.98 6.79
C LEU A 6 22.05 -0.04 7.22
N ASN A 7 22.01 0.32 8.51
CA ASN A 7 20.99 1.23 9.02
C ASN A 7 21.10 2.63 8.41
N LYS A 8 22.32 3.14 8.18
CA LYS A 8 22.54 4.42 7.51
C LYS A 8 21.98 4.40 6.08
N LEU A 9 22.25 3.33 5.33
CA LEU A 9 21.71 3.17 3.97
C LEU A 9 20.18 3.14 3.93
N LYS A 10 19.53 2.45 4.89
CA LYS A 10 18.06 2.43 4.99
C LYS A 10 17.47 3.77 5.37
N ILE A 11 18.11 4.49 6.29
CA ILE A 11 17.68 5.84 6.70
C ILE A 11 17.84 6.82 5.54
N GLU A 12 18.92 6.72 4.78
CA GLU A 12 19.13 7.54 3.57
C GLU A 12 17.98 7.33 2.56
N LEU A 13 17.64 6.07 2.25
CA LEU A 13 16.49 5.74 1.40
C LEU A 13 15.20 6.33 1.95
N SER A 14 14.95 6.15 3.25
CA SER A 14 13.79 6.66 3.98
C SER A 14 13.67 8.19 3.87
N VAL A 15 14.75 8.94 4.05
CA VAL A 15 14.71 10.40 3.97
C VAL A 15 14.54 10.88 2.52
N LYS A 16 15.33 10.35 1.58
CA LYS A 16 15.30 10.78 0.17
C LYS A 16 13.98 10.41 -0.53
N ALA A 17 13.43 9.22 -0.26
CA ALA A 17 12.13 8.79 -0.76
C ALA A 17 10.95 9.28 0.09
N LYS A 18 11.18 10.08 1.15
CA LYS A 18 10.16 10.52 2.11
C LYS A 18 9.30 9.37 2.65
N ASN A 19 9.95 8.26 2.99
CA ASN A 19 9.34 7.00 3.44
C ASN A 19 8.37 6.35 2.44
N GLY A 20 8.41 6.73 1.15
CA GLY A 20 7.43 6.25 0.17
C GLY A 20 6.04 6.89 0.33
N LEU A 21 5.98 8.12 0.88
CA LEU A 21 4.73 8.84 1.11
C LEU A 21 3.93 9.08 -0.19
N ASP A 22 4.61 9.26 -1.31
CA ASP A 22 4.01 9.35 -2.65
C ASP A 22 3.19 8.11 -3.02
N PHE A 23 3.69 6.91 -2.73
CA PHE A 23 2.93 5.67 -2.92
C PHE A 23 1.71 5.60 -2.00
N ILE A 24 1.86 5.98 -0.72
CA ILE A 24 0.73 5.96 0.23
C ILE A 24 -0.37 6.96 -0.14
N LEU A 25 0.01 8.18 -0.57
CA LEU A 25 -0.96 9.17 -1.05
C LEU A 25 -1.67 8.69 -2.32
N SER A 26 -0.93 8.07 -3.24
CA SER A 26 -1.51 7.48 -4.46
C SER A 26 -2.48 6.34 -4.14
N ALA A 27 -2.08 5.44 -3.24
CA ALA A 27 -2.92 4.38 -2.75
C ALA A 27 -4.19 4.94 -2.10
N THR A 28 -4.09 6.02 -1.32
CA THR A 28 -5.25 6.65 -0.69
C THR A 28 -6.27 7.10 -1.73
N VAL A 29 -5.82 7.77 -2.80
CA VAL A 29 -6.69 8.20 -3.92
C VAL A 29 -7.34 7.00 -4.60
N ILE A 30 -6.55 5.97 -4.91
CA ILE A 30 -7.06 4.74 -5.54
C ILE A 30 -8.11 4.07 -4.64
N TRP A 31 -7.84 3.93 -3.34
CA TRP A 31 -8.76 3.28 -2.39
C TRP A 31 -10.04 4.08 -2.16
N CYS A 32 -10.02 5.41 -2.27
CA CYS A 32 -11.25 6.21 -2.31
C CYS A 32 -12.09 5.85 -3.54
N ALA A 33 -11.48 5.76 -4.73
CA ALA A 33 -12.19 5.38 -5.95
C ALA A 33 -12.68 3.92 -5.92
N ILE A 34 -11.89 2.99 -5.35
CA ILE A 34 -12.33 1.61 -5.09
C ILE A 34 -13.54 1.60 -4.16
N THR A 35 -13.52 2.37 -3.07
CA THR A 35 -14.66 2.48 -2.15
C THR A 35 -15.92 2.90 -2.89
N ILE A 36 -15.82 3.91 -3.76
CA ILE A 36 -16.94 4.37 -4.59
C ILE A 36 -17.45 3.25 -5.50
N ILE A 37 -16.55 2.54 -6.22
CA ILE A 37 -16.92 1.40 -7.09
C ILE A 37 -17.75 0.37 -6.33
N TRP A 38 -17.37 0.07 -5.09
CA TRP A 38 -18.04 -0.96 -4.29
C TRP A 38 -19.41 -0.53 -3.75
N THR A 39 -19.72 0.77 -3.76
CA THR A 39 -21.07 1.29 -3.48
C THR A 39 -22.02 1.27 -4.69
N LEU A 40 -21.51 1.10 -5.91
CA LEU A 40 -22.33 1.11 -7.12
C LEU A 40 -23.19 -0.16 -7.23
N ASP A 41 -24.30 -0.06 -7.95
CA ASP A 41 -25.18 -1.20 -8.25
C ASP A 41 -24.66 -2.03 -9.42
N PHE A 42 -23.49 -2.64 -9.23
CA PHE A 42 -22.85 -3.57 -10.16
C PHE A 42 -22.67 -4.94 -9.52
N THR A 43 -22.56 -5.97 -10.34
CA THR A 43 -22.19 -7.31 -9.88
C THR A 43 -20.81 -7.28 -9.19
N SER A 44 -20.61 -8.14 -8.19
CA SER A 44 -19.32 -8.24 -7.49
C SER A 44 -18.17 -8.57 -8.43
N TYR A 45 -18.44 -9.34 -9.48
CA TYR A 45 -17.47 -9.59 -10.55
C TYR A 45 -17.01 -8.29 -11.22
N SER A 46 -17.96 -7.47 -11.70
CA SER A 46 -17.65 -6.18 -12.35
C SER A 46 -16.91 -5.23 -11.40
N LYS A 47 -17.35 -5.13 -10.14
CA LYS A 47 -16.68 -4.34 -9.09
C LYS A 47 -15.22 -4.78 -8.91
N SER A 48 -14.98 -6.08 -8.89
CA SER A 48 -13.65 -6.67 -8.73
C SER A 48 -12.74 -6.38 -9.92
N VAL A 49 -13.26 -6.54 -11.15
CA VAL A 49 -12.51 -6.20 -12.38
C VAL A 49 -12.16 -4.72 -12.42
N PHE A 50 -13.10 -3.83 -12.13
CA PHE A 50 -12.83 -2.39 -12.09
C PHE A 50 -11.81 -2.01 -11.00
N THR A 51 -11.91 -2.63 -9.82
CA THR A 51 -10.92 -2.46 -8.74
C THR A 51 -9.52 -2.87 -9.19
N PHE A 52 -9.41 -4.03 -9.86
CA PHE A 52 -8.14 -4.52 -10.38
C PHE A 52 -7.56 -3.60 -11.47
N MET A 53 -8.38 -3.17 -12.43
CA MET A 53 -7.95 -2.24 -13.49
C MET A 53 -7.47 -0.90 -12.92
N LEU A 54 -8.21 -0.34 -11.96
CA LEU A 54 -7.90 0.94 -11.34
C LEU A 54 -6.53 0.92 -10.64
N SER A 55 -6.12 -0.23 -10.09
CA SER A 55 -4.81 -0.39 -9.47
C SER A 55 -3.63 -0.20 -10.43
N GLY A 56 -3.84 -0.39 -11.75
CA GLY A 56 -2.84 -0.11 -12.77
C GLY A 56 -2.38 1.36 -12.80
N LEU A 57 -3.19 2.28 -12.23
CA LEU A 57 -2.83 3.69 -12.09
C LEU A 57 -1.88 4.00 -10.94
N MET A 58 -1.51 3.00 -10.11
CA MET A 58 -0.64 3.19 -8.93
C MET A 58 0.70 3.86 -9.29
N LEU A 59 1.42 3.31 -10.27
CA LEU A 59 2.74 3.85 -10.66
C LEU A 59 2.64 5.25 -11.28
N PRO A 60 1.73 5.53 -12.24
CA PRO A 60 1.51 6.89 -12.73
C PRO A 60 1.17 7.90 -11.63
N LEU A 61 0.27 7.55 -10.70
CA LEU A 61 -0.10 8.45 -9.61
C LEU A 61 1.06 8.67 -8.65
N ALA A 62 1.78 7.61 -8.27
CA ALA A 62 2.92 7.74 -7.37
C ALA A 62 4.03 8.59 -8.00
N PHE A 63 4.22 8.50 -9.31
CA PHE A 63 5.12 9.39 -10.03
C PHE A 63 4.64 10.85 -10.06
N GLY A 64 3.33 11.08 -10.18
CA GLY A 64 2.75 12.43 -10.06
C GLY A 64 2.95 13.03 -8.66
N PHE A 65 2.59 12.26 -7.63
CA PHE A 65 2.78 12.66 -6.24
C PHE A 65 4.25 12.88 -5.89
N SER A 66 5.18 12.08 -6.43
CA SER A 66 6.61 12.25 -6.15
C SER A 66 7.13 13.60 -6.60
N LYS A 67 6.65 14.12 -7.74
CA LYS A 67 6.93 15.49 -8.18
C LYS A 67 6.31 16.53 -7.26
N LEU A 68 5.05 16.33 -6.86
CA LEU A 68 4.33 17.24 -5.96
C LEU A 68 5.03 17.38 -4.61
N ILE A 69 5.39 16.25 -4.00
CA ILE A 69 6.04 16.24 -2.68
C ILE A 69 7.56 16.27 -2.77
N ARG A 70 8.17 16.29 -3.96
CA ARG A 70 9.62 16.24 -4.18
C ARG A 70 10.30 15.04 -3.49
N SER A 71 9.73 13.84 -3.61
CA SER A 71 10.39 12.58 -3.21
C SER A 71 11.29 12.06 -4.34
N GLN A 72 12.33 11.32 -3.96
CA GLN A 72 13.28 10.72 -4.92
C GLN A 72 13.04 9.22 -5.05
N TRP A 73 12.77 8.75 -6.26
CA TRP A 73 12.63 7.32 -6.58
C TRP A 73 13.97 6.65 -6.85
N LYS A 74 14.94 7.44 -7.33
CA LYS A 74 16.30 7.00 -7.62
C LYS A 74 17.23 7.66 -6.63
N VAL A 75 17.77 6.86 -5.72
CA VAL A 75 18.84 7.25 -4.81
C VAL A 75 20.14 6.69 -5.36
N ALA A 76 20.84 7.48 -6.15
CA ALA A 76 22.14 7.08 -6.72
C ALA A 76 23.12 6.73 -5.59
N ASN A 77 23.98 5.75 -5.83
CA ASN A 77 25.03 5.26 -4.92
C ASN A 77 24.54 4.50 -3.67
N ASN A 78 23.24 4.30 -3.47
CA ASN A 78 22.72 3.43 -2.42
C ASN A 78 22.48 2.02 -2.96
N PRO A 79 23.23 0.99 -2.50
CA PRO A 79 23.14 -0.36 -3.06
C PRO A 79 21.80 -1.06 -2.75
N LEU A 80 21.00 -0.54 -1.81
CA LEU A 80 19.67 -1.06 -1.50
C LEU A 80 18.58 -0.49 -2.44
N GLN A 81 18.89 0.52 -3.25
CA GLN A 81 17.90 1.15 -4.14
C GLN A 81 17.17 0.12 -5.04
N PRO A 82 17.85 -0.83 -5.72
CA PRO A 82 17.17 -1.77 -6.61
C PRO A 82 16.15 -2.68 -5.90
N LEU A 83 16.35 -2.92 -4.60
CA LEU A 83 15.45 -3.78 -3.81
C LEU A 83 14.03 -3.20 -3.74
N GLY A 84 13.87 -1.87 -3.73
CA GLY A 84 12.54 -1.25 -3.71
C GLY A 84 11.70 -1.60 -4.95
N LEU A 85 12.33 -1.82 -6.11
CA LEU A 85 11.65 -2.30 -7.31
C LEU A 85 11.25 -3.78 -7.18
N TRP A 86 12.17 -4.61 -6.69
CA TRP A 86 11.88 -6.04 -6.46
C TRP A 86 10.74 -6.25 -5.48
N LEU A 87 10.67 -5.46 -4.40
CA LEU A 87 9.56 -5.50 -3.46
C LEU A 87 8.25 -5.18 -4.18
N ASN A 88 8.19 -4.10 -4.97
CA ASN A 88 7.00 -3.76 -5.75
C ASN A 88 6.60 -4.85 -6.75
N LEU A 89 7.56 -5.51 -7.40
CA LEU A 89 7.30 -6.61 -8.34
C LEU A 89 6.79 -7.87 -7.62
N ALA A 90 7.25 -8.14 -6.41
CA ALA A 90 6.86 -9.32 -5.64
C ALA A 90 5.33 -9.38 -5.42
N GLN A 91 4.66 -8.24 -5.33
CA GLN A 91 3.20 -8.22 -5.13
C GLN A 91 2.41 -8.73 -6.36
N LEU A 92 3.00 -8.64 -7.57
CA LEU A 92 2.36 -9.09 -8.81
C LEU A 92 2.21 -10.62 -8.83
N PHE A 93 3.03 -11.34 -8.07
CA PHE A 93 2.92 -12.79 -7.95
C PHE A 93 1.69 -13.25 -7.16
N TYR A 94 0.94 -12.34 -6.53
CA TYR A 94 -0.37 -12.64 -5.95
C TYR A 94 -1.52 -12.54 -6.96
N PHE A 95 -1.26 -12.13 -8.21
CA PHE A 95 -2.29 -12.02 -9.25
C PHE A 95 -3.01 -13.35 -9.54
N PRO A 96 -2.36 -14.52 -9.57
CA PRO A 96 -3.07 -15.80 -9.71
C PRO A 96 -4.13 -16.00 -8.61
N PHE A 97 -3.82 -15.60 -7.36
CA PHE A 97 -4.75 -15.65 -6.24
C PHE A 97 -5.93 -14.69 -6.45
N LEU A 98 -5.66 -13.47 -6.93
CA LEU A 98 -6.70 -12.50 -7.26
C LEU A 98 -7.61 -12.98 -8.39
N ILE A 99 -7.05 -13.58 -9.45
CA ILE A 99 -7.82 -14.15 -10.56
C ILE A 99 -8.74 -15.27 -10.06
N LEU A 100 -8.24 -16.15 -9.17
CA LEU A 100 -9.04 -17.21 -8.56
C LEU A 100 -10.21 -16.64 -7.75
N ILE A 101 -9.97 -15.59 -6.96
CA ILE A 101 -11.02 -14.92 -6.16
C ILE A 101 -12.06 -14.27 -7.07
N ILE A 102 -11.64 -13.51 -8.10
CA ILE A 102 -12.55 -12.86 -9.06
C ILE A 102 -13.48 -13.89 -9.72
N THR A 103 -12.94 -15.07 -10.08
CA THR A 103 -13.68 -16.06 -10.87
C THR A 103 -14.60 -16.95 -10.04
N ASN A 104 -14.28 -17.21 -8.76
CA ASN A 104 -15.02 -18.17 -7.93
C ASN A 104 -15.82 -17.53 -6.80
N ILE A 105 -15.27 -16.47 -6.18
CA ILE A 105 -15.82 -15.84 -4.97
C ILE A 105 -15.65 -14.31 -5.01
N PRO A 106 -16.18 -13.62 -6.05
CA PRO A 106 -15.91 -12.20 -6.28
C PRO A 106 -16.38 -11.28 -5.15
N ASP A 107 -17.35 -11.70 -4.35
CA ASP A 107 -17.81 -10.96 -3.15
C ASP A 107 -16.67 -10.70 -2.15
N TYR A 108 -15.67 -11.57 -2.11
CA TYR A 108 -14.52 -11.48 -1.19
C TYR A 108 -13.27 -10.88 -1.84
N PHE A 109 -13.39 -10.34 -3.06
CA PHE A 109 -12.26 -9.74 -3.75
C PHE A 109 -11.63 -8.59 -2.95
N LEU A 110 -12.46 -7.70 -2.40
CA LEU A 110 -11.96 -6.54 -1.66
C LEU A 110 -11.16 -6.95 -0.42
N PHE A 111 -11.63 -7.98 0.31
CA PHE A 111 -10.92 -8.57 1.42
C PHE A 111 -9.54 -9.10 0.99
N GLY A 112 -9.49 -9.99 -0.01
CA GLY A 112 -8.24 -10.56 -0.49
C GLY A 112 -7.26 -9.48 -0.97
N TYR A 113 -7.78 -8.48 -1.68
CA TYR A 113 -7.00 -7.37 -2.22
C TYR A 113 -6.42 -6.47 -1.12
N VAL A 114 -7.20 -6.17 -0.06
CA VAL A 114 -6.72 -5.44 1.11
C VAL A 114 -5.63 -6.22 1.85
N VAL A 115 -5.81 -7.53 2.06
CA VAL A 115 -4.81 -8.34 2.78
C VAL A 115 -3.48 -8.39 2.03
N ILE A 116 -3.51 -8.59 0.70
CA ILE A 116 -2.30 -8.55 -0.13
C ILE A 116 -1.61 -7.18 0.00
N THR A 117 -2.38 -6.09 -0.06
CA THR A 117 -1.85 -4.73 0.08
C THR A 117 -1.24 -4.49 1.47
N GLY A 118 -1.92 -4.92 2.54
CA GLY A 118 -1.43 -4.79 3.91
C GLY A 118 -0.17 -5.62 4.18
N ALA A 119 -0.15 -6.87 3.70
CA ALA A 119 1.02 -7.75 3.80
C ALA A 119 2.23 -7.17 3.05
N HIS A 120 2.00 -6.51 1.91
CA HIS A 120 3.05 -5.86 1.12
C HIS A 120 3.77 -4.74 1.88
N PHE A 121 3.18 -4.17 2.94
CA PHE A 121 3.85 -3.16 3.78
C PHE A 121 4.95 -3.73 4.67
N PHE A 122 4.90 -5.00 5.08
CA PHE A 122 5.88 -5.58 5.99
C PHE A 122 7.34 -5.44 5.52
N PRO A 123 7.68 -5.77 4.26
CA PRO A 123 9.03 -5.53 3.74
C PRO A 123 9.48 -4.08 3.82
N TYR A 124 8.57 -3.11 3.65
CA TYR A 124 8.90 -1.69 3.72
C TYR A 124 9.24 -1.22 5.14
N ALA A 125 8.75 -1.90 6.17
CA ALA A 125 9.17 -1.64 7.55
C ALA A 125 10.68 -1.87 7.73
N TRP A 126 11.21 -2.92 7.10
CA TRP A 126 12.64 -3.20 7.10
C TRP A 126 13.39 -2.28 6.12
N TYR A 127 12.84 -2.04 4.93
CA TYR A 127 13.47 -1.27 3.85
C TYR A 127 13.73 0.19 4.23
N TYR A 128 12.70 0.85 4.79
CA TYR A 128 12.80 2.25 5.26
C TYR A 128 13.13 2.37 6.74
N LYS A 129 13.38 1.25 7.44
CA LYS A 129 13.52 1.21 8.90
C LYS A 129 12.37 1.97 9.58
N GLU A 130 11.13 1.75 9.14
CA GLU A 130 9.96 2.48 9.60
C GLU A 130 8.86 1.52 10.06
N SER A 131 8.76 1.34 11.38
CA SER A 131 7.84 0.39 12.00
C SER A 131 6.36 0.66 11.71
N GLY A 132 6.01 1.90 11.34
CA GLY A 132 4.64 2.26 10.94
C GLY A 132 4.08 1.34 9.84
N PHE A 133 4.92 0.89 8.91
CA PHE A 133 4.51 -0.05 7.88
C PHE A 133 4.12 -1.43 8.44
N ALA A 134 4.91 -2.00 9.36
CA ALA A 134 4.61 -3.32 9.93
C ALA A 134 3.36 -3.28 10.82
N VAL A 135 3.24 -2.25 11.67
CA VAL A 135 2.07 -2.04 12.52
C VAL A 135 0.82 -1.90 11.66
N MET A 136 0.88 -1.05 10.62
CA MET A 136 -0.26 -0.83 9.74
C MET A 136 -0.57 -2.07 8.88
N GLY A 137 0.44 -2.82 8.44
CA GLY A 137 0.23 -4.08 7.71
C GLY A 137 -0.54 -5.11 8.54
N GLY A 138 -0.24 -5.23 9.83
CA GLY A 138 -1.01 -6.06 10.76
C GLY A 138 -2.43 -5.54 10.96
N ILE A 139 -2.58 -4.25 11.27
CA ILE A 139 -3.89 -3.60 11.48
C ILE A 139 -4.78 -3.78 10.24
N ILE A 140 -4.26 -3.48 9.05
CA ILE A 140 -5.01 -3.61 7.79
C ILE A 140 -5.48 -5.05 7.59
N SER A 141 -4.59 -6.04 7.70
CA SER A 141 -4.91 -7.44 7.42
C SER A 141 -5.90 -8.05 8.42
N PHE A 142 -5.70 -7.83 9.72
CA PHE A 142 -6.60 -8.39 10.74
C PHE A 142 -7.90 -7.60 10.87
N GLY A 143 -7.85 -6.28 10.69
CA GLY A 143 -9.05 -5.44 10.70
C GLY A 143 -9.95 -5.71 9.50
N SER A 144 -9.39 -5.94 8.30
CA SER A 144 -10.20 -6.31 7.14
C SER A 144 -10.81 -7.70 7.28
N LEU A 145 -10.09 -8.67 7.88
CA LEU A 145 -10.64 -9.97 8.23
C LEU A 145 -11.83 -9.82 9.19
N PHE A 146 -11.65 -9.06 10.27
CA PHE A 146 -12.73 -8.79 11.22
C PHE A 146 -13.95 -8.20 10.51
N LEU A 147 -13.79 -7.14 9.71
CA LEU A 147 -14.89 -6.55 8.94
C LEU A 147 -15.57 -7.57 8.03
N THR A 148 -14.79 -8.38 7.30
CA THR A 148 -15.32 -9.39 6.36
C THR A 148 -16.15 -10.46 7.05
N LEU A 149 -15.80 -10.85 8.29
CA LEU A 149 -16.54 -11.85 9.05
C LEU A 149 -17.90 -11.36 9.58
N TYR A 150 -18.08 -10.04 9.73
CA TYR A 150 -19.29 -9.45 10.30
C TYR A 150 -20.12 -8.62 9.31
N LEU A 151 -19.58 -8.31 8.14
CA LEU A 151 -20.29 -7.58 7.09
C LEU A 151 -20.89 -8.54 6.07
N ALA A 152 -22.13 -8.26 5.67
CA ALA A 152 -22.73 -8.90 4.51
C ALA A 152 -22.03 -8.45 3.22
N PRO A 153 -22.05 -9.26 2.13
CA PRO A 153 -21.38 -8.94 0.86
C PRO A 153 -21.71 -7.55 0.28
N GLU A 154 -22.95 -7.10 0.41
CA GLU A 154 -23.43 -5.78 -0.05
C GLU A 154 -22.76 -4.60 0.68
N HIS A 155 -22.20 -4.84 1.87
CA HIS A 155 -21.56 -3.83 2.71
C HIS A 155 -20.02 -3.87 2.67
N GLN A 156 -19.44 -4.64 1.74
CA GLN A 156 -17.99 -4.77 1.59
C GLN A 156 -17.26 -3.43 1.37
N TYR A 157 -17.93 -2.38 0.86
CA TYR A 157 -17.32 -1.04 0.68
C TYR A 157 -16.75 -0.45 2.00
N TRP A 158 -17.22 -0.87 3.17
CA TRP A 158 -16.64 -0.47 4.46
C TRP A 158 -15.18 -0.91 4.64
N ILE A 159 -14.77 -2.00 3.99
CA ILE A 159 -13.36 -2.42 3.94
C ILE A 159 -12.53 -1.37 3.18
N GLY A 160 -13.09 -0.79 2.11
CA GLY A 160 -12.48 0.31 1.37
C GLY A 160 -12.33 1.57 2.23
N VAL A 161 -13.41 1.97 2.92
CA VAL A 161 -13.39 3.10 3.88
C VAL A 161 -12.35 2.89 4.97
N TYR A 162 -12.31 1.69 5.55
CA TYR A 162 -11.33 1.29 6.55
C TYR A 162 -9.89 1.42 6.03
N MET A 163 -9.64 0.91 4.82
CA MET A 163 -8.33 0.99 4.18
C MET A 163 -7.90 2.44 3.95
N VAL A 164 -8.79 3.32 3.47
CA VAL A 164 -8.51 4.76 3.32
C VAL A 164 -8.10 5.38 4.66
N PHE A 165 -8.85 5.09 5.73
CA PHE A 165 -8.54 5.60 7.06
C PHE A 165 -7.16 5.13 7.56
N CYS A 166 -6.85 3.85 7.41
CA CYS A 166 -5.54 3.29 7.72
C CYS A 166 -4.41 3.97 6.92
N LEU A 167 -4.61 4.19 5.62
CA LEU A 167 -3.62 4.85 4.77
C LEU A 167 -3.39 6.31 5.17
N LEU A 168 -4.42 7.05 5.56
CA LEU A 168 -4.29 8.43 6.05
C LEU A 168 -3.49 8.50 7.36
N ILE A 169 -3.75 7.57 8.30
CA ILE A 169 -2.96 7.45 9.53
C ILE A 169 -1.51 7.12 9.20
N LEU A 170 -1.27 6.16 8.29
CA LEU A 170 0.07 5.80 7.86
C LEU A 170 0.77 6.99 7.20
N ALA A 171 0.12 7.72 6.29
CA ALA A 171 0.66 8.90 5.64
C ALA A 171 1.13 9.94 6.67
N LEU A 172 0.31 10.23 7.69
CA LEU A 172 0.66 11.15 8.77
C LEU A 172 1.86 10.63 9.58
N ARG A 173 1.87 9.34 9.91
CA ARG A 173 2.99 8.70 10.62
C ARG A 173 4.29 8.77 9.81
N LEU A 174 4.23 8.49 8.51
CA LEU A 174 5.39 8.54 7.61
C LEU A 174 5.91 9.97 7.45
N TYR A 175 5.00 10.95 7.32
CA TYR A 175 5.37 12.35 7.24
C TYR A 175 6.06 12.84 8.52
N THR A 176 5.48 12.56 9.69
CA THR A 176 6.07 12.95 10.98
C THR A 176 7.42 12.27 11.21
N SER A 177 7.55 11.00 10.83
CA SER A 177 8.83 10.28 10.89
C SER A 177 9.88 10.89 9.97
N TYR A 178 9.51 11.22 8.73
CA TYR A 178 10.38 11.93 7.79
C TYR A 178 10.86 13.27 8.36
N GLN A 179 9.95 14.09 8.92
CA GLN A 179 10.31 15.39 9.49
C GLN A 179 11.29 15.29 10.67
N LYS A 180 11.24 14.19 11.43
CA LYS A 180 12.21 13.91 12.50
C LYS A 180 13.55 13.48 11.93
N ARG A 181 13.54 12.56 10.94
CA ARG A 181 14.76 11.96 10.38
C ARG A 181 15.54 12.90 9.47
N LYS A 182 14.89 13.80 8.73
CA LYS A 182 15.57 14.73 7.81
C LYS A 182 16.53 15.72 8.51
N LYS A 183 16.47 15.81 9.83
CA LYS A 183 17.34 16.66 10.66
C LYS A 183 18.68 15.98 10.99
N TYR A 184 18.77 14.67 10.73
CA TYR A 184 19.94 13.82 10.93
C TYR A 184 20.48 13.39 9.56
#